data_AF-A0AA88YH40-F1
#
_entry.id   AF-A0AA88YH40-F1
#
_cell.length_a   1.000
_cell.length_b   1.000
_cell.length_c   1.000
_cell.angle_alpha   90.00
_cell.angle_beta   90.00
_cell.angle_gamma   90.00
#
_symmetry.space_group_name_H-M   'P 1'
#
loop_
_entity.id
_entity.type
_entity.pdbx_description
1 polymer ?
#
loop_
_entity_poly.entity_id
_entity_poly.type
_entity_poly.pdbx_seq_one_letter_code
_entity_poly.pdbx_strand_id
1 'polypeptide(L)'
;MFRLLEKDFICFVIAYIPEADICENYNPTSIAGECVDPNCAKFHVCTFHVKSVCRMQHCALPHTYDDAHNMKVKEKLHLSSYTDSGINKILRNKYPKICMTYGCDTIEDCPYLHICSKFCFGKCAHGLKCRFGHSFRTEHNAWILKAYGISEDEIWSGSPIARGLTIAKRIL
;
A
#
# COMPACT_ATOMS: atom_id res chain seq x y z
N MET A 1 -16.17 -3.27 0.82
CA MET A 1 -15.61 -3.41 -0.54
C MET A 1 -15.15 -2.09 -1.13
N PHE A 2 -15.88 -1.00 -0.95
CA PHE A 2 -15.38 0.34 -1.27
C PHE A 2 -15.21 1.15 0.00
N ARG A 3 -14.30 2.13 -0.05
CA ARG A 3 -14.09 3.12 0.99
C ARG A 3 -14.15 4.50 0.34
N LEU A 4 -14.89 5.39 0.99
CA LEU A 4 -15.06 6.78 0.59
C LEU A 4 -13.98 7.60 1.29
N LEU A 5 -13.29 8.44 0.53
CA LEU A 5 -12.39 9.46 1.05
C LEU A 5 -13.17 10.77 0.99
N GLU A 6 -13.55 11.26 2.16
CA GLU A 6 -14.39 12.44 2.33
C GLU A 6 -13.62 13.50 3.12
N LYS A 7 -13.61 14.72 2.57
CA LYS A 7 -13.21 15.95 3.23
C LYS A 7 -14.28 16.98 2.86
N ASP A 8 -15.21 17.24 3.79
CA ASP A 8 -16.46 18.01 3.60
C ASP A 8 -17.47 17.42 2.59
N PHE A 9 -17.00 16.81 1.50
CA PHE A 9 -17.76 16.05 0.51
C PHE A 9 -16.95 14.83 0.05
N ILE A 10 -17.60 13.88 -0.64
CA ILE A 10 -16.91 12.70 -1.20
C ILE A 10 -16.00 13.16 -2.35
N CYS A 11 -14.69 13.13 -2.10
CA CYS A 11 -13.69 13.49 -3.11
C CYS A 11 -13.28 12.28 -3.94
N PHE A 12 -13.14 11.09 -3.32
CA PHE A 12 -12.67 9.87 -4.00
C PHE A 12 -13.33 8.59 -3.47
N VAL A 13 -13.42 7.59 -4.35
CA VAL A 13 -13.88 6.23 -4.00
C VAL A 13 -12.76 5.25 -4.35
N ILE A 14 -12.33 4.45 -3.37
CA ILE A 14 -11.34 3.40 -3.58
C ILE A 14 -11.94 2.02 -3.27
N ALA A 15 -11.51 1.00 -4.01
CA ALA A 15 -11.78 -0.38 -3.62
C ALA A 15 -10.90 -0.71 -2.39
N TYR A 16 -11.53 -1.14 -1.30
CA TYR A 16 -10.89 -1.37 -0.02
C TYR A 16 -11.46 -2.62 0.65
N ILE A 17 -10.57 -3.56 0.92
CA ILE A 17 -10.78 -4.78 1.68
C ILE A 17 -9.58 -4.90 2.62
N PRO A 18 -9.70 -4.49 3.89
CA PRO A 18 -8.55 -4.41 4.81
C PRO A 18 -7.83 -5.75 4.99
N GLU A 19 -8.57 -6.85 4.90
CA GLU A 19 -8.08 -8.22 5.07
C GLU A 19 -7.32 -8.73 3.83
N ALA A 20 -7.54 -8.13 2.65
CA ALA A 20 -6.81 -8.51 1.45
C ALA A 20 -5.34 -8.06 1.59
N ASP A 21 -4.39 -8.96 1.41
CA ASP A 21 -2.97 -8.65 1.51
C ASP A 21 -2.11 -9.59 0.68
N ILE A 22 -0.87 -9.17 0.42
CA ILE A 22 0.14 -10.02 -0.19
C ILE A 22 0.93 -10.70 0.94
N CYS A 23 1.21 -11.99 0.81
CA CYS A 23 2.04 -12.70 1.78
C CYS A 23 3.49 -12.21 1.72
N GLU A 24 3.96 -11.59 2.82
CA GLU A 24 5.33 -11.07 2.93
C GLU A 24 6.37 -12.19 2.90
N ASN A 25 6.08 -13.34 3.52
CA ASN A 25 6.95 -14.51 3.53
C ASN A 25 7.06 -15.19 2.16
N TYR A 26 6.10 -14.94 1.27
CA TYR A 26 6.07 -15.49 -0.08
C TYR A 26 6.81 -14.58 -1.09
N ASN A 27 6.80 -13.26 -0.86
CA ASN A 27 7.60 -12.32 -1.64
C ASN A 27 9.06 -12.29 -1.15
N PRO A 28 10.03 -12.02 -2.04
CA PRO A 28 11.40 -12.44 -1.84
C PRO A 28 12.10 -11.54 -0.83
N THR A 29 11.98 -11.91 0.44
CA THR A 29 12.94 -11.59 1.49
C THR A 29 13.55 -12.85 2.12
N SER A 30 12.94 -14.03 1.90
CA SER A 30 13.46 -15.35 2.30
C SER A 30 12.93 -16.40 1.32
N ILE A 31 13.81 -17.24 0.75
CA ILE A 31 13.55 -18.44 -0.07
C ILE A 31 12.26 -18.34 -0.92
N ALA A 32 12.40 -17.86 -2.16
CA ALA A 32 11.28 -17.53 -3.04
C ALA A 32 10.23 -18.65 -3.11
N GLY A 33 8.97 -18.31 -2.84
CA GLY A 33 7.81 -19.14 -3.19
C GLY A 33 7.40 -20.20 -2.15
N GLU A 34 8.02 -20.28 -0.98
CA GLU A 34 7.63 -21.27 0.05
C GLU A 34 7.05 -20.57 1.28
N CYS A 35 5.75 -20.27 1.24
CA CYS A 35 5.02 -19.92 2.45
C CYS A 35 4.81 -21.21 3.27
N VAL A 36 5.46 -21.30 4.42
CA VAL A 36 5.36 -22.47 5.33
C VAL A 36 4.19 -22.41 6.30
N ASP A 37 3.41 -21.32 6.30
CA ASP A 37 2.22 -21.19 7.15
C ASP A 37 1.04 -21.96 6.53
N PRO A 38 0.61 -23.09 7.12
CA PRO A 38 -0.48 -23.90 6.58
C PRO A 38 -1.84 -23.19 6.63
N ASN A 39 -1.96 -22.10 7.40
CA ASN A 39 -3.17 -21.30 7.56
C ASN A 39 -3.05 -19.91 6.94
N CYS A 40 -2.07 -19.69 6.06
CA CYS A 40 -1.85 -18.39 5.43
C CYS A 40 -3.14 -17.92 4.74
N ALA A 41 -3.59 -16.70 5.09
CA ALA A 41 -4.79 -16.09 4.53
C ALA A 41 -4.48 -14.94 3.57
N LYS A 42 -3.22 -14.82 3.12
CA LYS A 42 -2.73 -13.75 2.24
C LYS A 42 -2.48 -14.30 0.83
N PHE A 43 -2.58 -13.44 -0.18
CA PHE A 43 -2.33 -13.81 -1.57
C PHE A 43 -0.85 -14.14 -1.82
N HIS A 44 -0.62 -15.25 -2.50
CA HIS A 44 0.68 -15.67 -3.02
C HIS A 44 0.80 -15.18 -4.45
N VAL A 45 1.33 -13.96 -4.61
CA VAL A 45 1.45 -13.28 -5.90
C VAL A 45 2.69 -12.38 -5.89
N CYS A 46 3.33 -12.18 -7.04
CA CYS A 46 4.46 -11.27 -7.17
C CYS A 46 4.09 -9.83 -6.79
N THR A 47 4.73 -9.24 -5.76
CA THR A 47 4.41 -7.87 -5.32
C THR A 47 4.71 -6.85 -6.42
N PHE A 48 5.79 -7.09 -7.18
CA PHE A 48 6.17 -6.22 -8.30
C PHE A 48 5.18 -6.31 -9.45
N HIS A 49 4.52 -7.46 -9.66
CA HIS A 49 3.45 -7.59 -10.65
C HIS A 49 2.22 -6.80 -10.23
N VAL A 50 1.80 -6.95 -8.97
CA VAL A 50 0.67 -6.17 -8.42
C VAL A 50 0.95 -4.67 -8.58
N LYS A 51 2.19 -4.22 -8.37
CA LYS A 51 2.63 -2.82 -8.54
C LYS A 51 2.88 -2.40 -10.00
N SER A 52 2.69 -3.30 -10.97
CA SER A 52 2.94 -3.07 -12.40
C SER A 52 4.40 -2.68 -12.75
N VAL A 53 5.37 -3.15 -11.95
CA VAL A 53 6.81 -2.87 -12.13
C VAL A 53 7.66 -4.13 -12.27
N CYS A 54 7.08 -5.32 -12.26
CA CYS A 54 7.80 -6.56 -12.55
C CYS A 54 8.32 -6.55 -13.99
N ARG A 55 9.62 -6.79 -14.17
CA ARG A 55 10.31 -6.81 -15.48
C ARG A 55 10.82 -8.20 -15.87
N MET A 56 10.54 -9.21 -15.04
CA MET A 56 11.00 -10.58 -15.28
C MET A 56 10.17 -11.21 -16.39
N GLN A 57 10.82 -11.69 -17.45
CA GLN A 57 10.14 -12.50 -18.48
C GLN A 57 9.63 -13.83 -17.91
N HIS A 58 10.41 -14.46 -17.03
CA HIS A 58 10.06 -15.67 -16.30
C HIS A 58 10.14 -15.41 -14.80
N CYS A 59 9.09 -14.81 -14.24
CA CYS A 59 9.04 -14.55 -12.81
C CYS A 59 8.85 -15.87 -12.04
N ALA A 60 9.68 -16.09 -11.01
CA ALA A 60 9.52 -17.25 -10.12
C ALA A 60 8.26 -17.15 -9.23
N LEU A 61 7.65 -15.97 -9.12
CA LEU A 61 6.42 -15.74 -8.40
C LEU A 61 5.24 -15.65 -9.37
N PRO A 62 4.08 -16.25 -9.04
CA PRO A 62 2.88 -16.19 -9.85
C PRO A 62 2.40 -14.76 -10.07
N HIS A 63 1.87 -14.52 -11.28
CA HIS A 63 1.19 -13.29 -11.70
C HIS A 63 -0.32 -13.49 -11.83
N THR A 64 -0.82 -14.65 -11.40
CA THR A 64 -2.23 -15.08 -11.44
C THR A 64 -2.68 -15.47 -10.03
N TYR A 65 -3.97 -15.76 -9.89
CA TYR A 65 -4.58 -16.15 -8.61
C TYR A 65 -5.45 -17.40 -8.75
N ASP A 66 -5.04 -18.33 -9.61
CA ASP A 66 -5.77 -19.54 -10.01
C ASP A 66 -5.27 -20.83 -9.33
N ASP A 67 -4.20 -20.74 -8.55
CA ASP A 67 -3.75 -21.86 -7.71
C ASP A 67 -4.71 -22.12 -6.55
N ALA A 68 -4.66 -23.35 -6.01
CA ALA A 68 -5.57 -23.80 -4.96
C ALA A 68 -5.52 -22.95 -3.68
N HIS A 69 -4.36 -22.36 -3.34
CA HIS A 69 -4.23 -21.48 -2.18
C HIS A 69 -4.93 -20.15 -2.43
N ASN A 70 -4.61 -19.46 -3.52
CA ASN A 70 -5.22 -18.18 -3.84
C ASN A 70 -6.73 -18.30 -4.10
N MET A 71 -7.24 -19.41 -4.63
CA MET A 71 -8.68 -19.64 -4.75
C MET A 71 -9.39 -19.71 -3.39
N LYS A 72 -8.78 -20.34 -2.37
CA LYS A 72 -9.32 -20.32 -1.00
C LYS A 72 -9.30 -18.92 -0.40
N VAL A 73 -8.24 -18.15 -0.66
CA VAL A 73 -8.17 -16.74 -0.24
C VAL A 73 -9.26 -15.91 -0.94
N LYS A 74 -9.49 -16.11 -2.24
CA LYS A 74 -10.59 -15.45 -2.98
C LYS A 74 -11.94 -15.77 -2.35
N GLU A 75 -12.21 -17.04 -2.06
CA GLU A 75 -13.48 -17.45 -1.44
C GLU A 75 -13.68 -16.79 -0.07
N LYS A 76 -12.68 -16.86 0.80
CA LYS A 76 -12.71 -16.27 2.14
C LYS A 76 -12.94 -14.76 2.13
N LEU A 77 -12.43 -14.07 1.11
CA LEU A 77 -12.57 -12.61 0.96
C LEU A 77 -13.76 -12.20 0.07
N HIS A 78 -14.58 -13.15 -0.38
CA HIS A 78 -15.69 -12.93 -1.31
C HIS A 78 -15.25 -12.27 -2.64
N LEU A 79 -14.10 -12.69 -3.15
CA LEU A 79 -13.47 -12.22 -4.39
C LEU A 79 -13.50 -13.25 -5.53
N SER A 80 -14.25 -14.35 -5.40
CA SER A 80 -14.27 -15.42 -6.42
C SER A 80 -14.72 -14.96 -7.80
N SER A 81 -15.57 -13.93 -7.89
CA SER A 81 -16.03 -13.34 -9.15
C SER A 81 -15.10 -12.25 -9.71
N TYR A 82 -14.04 -11.89 -8.98
CA TYR A 82 -13.15 -10.81 -9.37
C TYR A 82 -12.10 -11.28 -10.37
N THR A 83 -11.84 -10.45 -11.37
CA THR A 83 -10.69 -10.63 -12.27
C THR A 83 -9.38 -10.37 -11.51
N ASP A 84 -8.29 -10.97 -11.97
CA ASP A 84 -6.96 -10.75 -11.42
C ASP A 84 -6.57 -9.26 -11.42
N SER A 85 -6.98 -8.52 -12.47
CA SER A 85 -6.82 -7.06 -12.53
C SER A 85 -7.63 -6.33 -11.45
N GLY A 86 -8.84 -6.79 -11.15
CA GLY A 86 -9.67 -6.28 -10.05
C GLY A 86 -9.02 -6.51 -8.68
N ILE A 87 -8.50 -7.71 -8.44
CA ILE A 87 -7.77 -8.05 -7.20
C ILE A 87 -6.49 -7.22 -7.09
N ASN A 88 -5.73 -7.09 -8.18
CA ASN A 88 -4.56 -6.20 -8.24
C ASN A 88 -4.92 -4.75 -7.87
N LYS A 89 -6.08 -4.23 -8.29
CA LYS A 89 -6.55 -2.89 -7.90
C LYS A 89 -6.86 -2.81 -6.41
N ILE A 90 -7.49 -3.82 -5.81
CA ILE A 90 -7.75 -3.86 -4.36
C ILE A 90 -6.43 -3.83 -3.60
N LEU A 91 -5.49 -4.72 -3.95
CA LEU A 91 -4.20 -4.82 -3.28
C LEU A 91 -3.35 -3.54 -3.41
N ARG A 92 -3.30 -2.93 -4.60
CA ARG A 92 -2.59 -1.65 -4.82
C ARG A 92 -3.17 -0.45 -4.07
N ASN A 93 -4.45 -0.49 -3.71
CA ASN A 93 -5.14 0.62 -3.04
C ASN A 93 -5.39 0.33 -1.56
N LYS A 94 -4.77 -0.73 -1.02
CA LYS A 94 -4.85 -1.05 0.40
C LYS A 94 -4.33 0.07 1.30
N TYR A 95 -3.33 0.79 0.82
CA TYR A 95 -2.63 1.84 1.58
C TYR A 95 -2.65 3.16 0.82
N PRO A 96 -2.62 4.31 1.53
CA PRO A 96 -2.55 5.62 0.87
C PRO A 96 -1.28 5.70 0.03
N LYS A 97 -1.31 6.48 -1.06
CA LYS A 97 -0.14 6.67 -1.93
C LYS A 97 0.51 8.03 -1.68
N ILE A 98 1.76 8.18 -2.09
CA ILE A 98 2.46 9.48 -2.09
C ILE A 98 2.14 10.22 -3.39
N CYS A 99 1.85 11.52 -3.29
CA CYS A 99 1.66 12.39 -4.45
C CYS A 99 2.99 12.56 -5.17
N MET A 100 3.00 12.23 -6.47
CA MET A 100 4.21 12.35 -7.30
C MET A 100 4.24 13.66 -8.10
N THR A 101 3.21 14.51 -7.95
CA THR A 101 3.09 15.80 -8.65
C THR A 101 3.88 16.88 -7.89
N TYR A 102 4.91 17.43 -8.54
CA TYR A 102 5.66 18.57 -8.02
C TYR A 102 4.82 19.85 -8.14
N GLY A 103 4.57 20.56 -7.04
CA GLY A 103 3.70 21.74 -7.05
C GLY A 103 2.23 21.37 -7.29
N CYS A 104 1.71 20.41 -6.52
CA CYS A 104 0.32 20.01 -6.63
C CYS A 104 -0.62 21.18 -6.27
N ASP A 105 -1.29 21.73 -7.27
CA ASP A 105 -2.19 22.90 -7.15
C ASP A 105 -3.47 22.59 -6.38
N THR A 106 -3.83 21.31 -6.24
CA THR A 106 -5.00 20.83 -5.49
C THR A 106 -4.59 20.24 -4.14
N ILE A 107 -3.68 20.90 -3.42
CA ILE A 107 -3.14 20.36 -2.16
C ILE A 107 -4.22 20.00 -1.16
N GLU A 108 -5.30 20.79 -1.10
CA GLU A 108 -6.39 20.56 -0.15
C GLU A 108 -7.22 19.32 -0.47
N ASP A 109 -7.37 18.98 -1.75
CA ASP A 109 -8.23 17.89 -2.24
C ASP A 109 -7.44 16.70 -2.80
N CYS A 110 -6.11 16.71 -2.71
CA CYS A 110 -5.30 15.64 -3.29
C CYS A 110 -5.54 14.31 -2.54
N PRO A 111 -5.85 13.18 -3.21
CA PRO A 111 -6.10 11.91 -2.52
C PRO A 111 -4.83 11.22 -2.00
N TYR A 112 -3.68 11.89 -2.10
CA TYR A 112 -2.37 11.32 -1.88
C TYR A 112 -1.57 12.12 -0.85
N LEU A 113 -0.70 11.44 -0.11
CA LEU A 113 0.14 12.04 0.90
C LEU A 113 1.18 12.96 0.26
N HIS A 114 1.30 14.16 0.82
CA HIS A 114 2.32 15.13 0.44
C HIS A 114 3.48 15.01 1.43
N ILE A 115 4.41 14.11 1.10
CA ILE A 115 5.59 13.83 1.90
C ILE A 115 6.74 13.39 1.00
N CYS A 116 7.98 13.64 1.40
CA CYS A 116 9.16 13.18 0.68
C CYS A 116 9.21 11.64 0.64
N SER A 117 9.10 11.06 -0.55
CA SER A 117 9.27 9.60 -0.74
C SER A 117 10.64 9.12 -0.25
N LYS A 118 11.72 9.85 -0.54
CA LYS A 118 13.08 9.51 -0.07
C LYS A 118 13.19 9.47 1.45
N PHE A 119 12.46 10.34 2.15
CA PHE A 119 12.40 10.31 3.62
C PHE A 119 11.70 9.06 4.12
N CYS A 120 10.60 8.66 3.48
CA CYS A 120 9.89 7.42 3.80
C CYS A 120 10.81 6.19 3.66
N PHE A 121 11.81 6.23 2.77
CA PHE A 121 12.83 5.19 2.65
C PHE A 121 14.07 5.35 3.55
N GLY A 122 14.14 6.39 4.40
CA GLY A 122 15.35 6.70 5.17
C GLY A 122 16.54 7.14 4.30
N LYS A 123 16.29 7.60 3.07
CA LYS A 123 17.30 7.97 2.06
C LYS A 123 17.35 9.48 1.75
N CYS A 124 16.60 10.31 2.47
CA CYS A 124 16.60 11.75 2.22
C CYS A 124 17.83 12.42 2.86
N ALA A 125 18.68 13.04 2.03
CA ALA A 125 19.87 13.77 2.48
C ALA A 125 19.60 15.23 2.89
N HIS A 126 18.41 15.77 2.60
CA HIS A 126 18.12 17.20 2.78
C HIS A 126 17.66 17.57 4.20
N GLY A 127 17.41 16.57 5.07
CA GLY A 127 16.96 16.80 6.45
C GLY A 127 15.76 17.73 6.52
N LEU A 128 15.77 18.65 7.48
CA LEU A 128 14.68 19.63 7.69
C LEU A 128 14.50 20.63 6.52
N LYS A 129 15.48 20.76 5.63
CA LYS A 129 15.42 21.66 4.45
C LYS A 129 14.79 21.02 3.22
N CYS A 130 14.23 19.81 3.35
CA CYS A 130 13.61 19.13 2.22
C CYS A 130 12.32 19.84 1.77
N ARG A 131 12.30 20.31 0.52
CA ARG A 131 11.12 20.98 -0.08
C ARG A 131 9.85 20.12 -0.17
N PHE A 132 9.97 18.79 -0.02
CA PHE A 132 8.83 17.86 -0.07
C PHE A 132 8.18 17.62 1.28
N GLY A 133 8.77 18.15 2.36
CA GLY A 133 8.30 17.94 3.73
C GLY A 133 8.52 16.51 4.23
N HIS A 134 8.73 16.37 5.54
CA HIS A 134 8.91 15.09 6.22
C HIS A 134 7.82 14.84 7.28
N SER A 135 6.73 15.59 7.23
CA SER A 135 5.69 15.56 8.26
C SER A 135 4.43 14.86 7.77
N PHE A 136 4.03 13.81 8.48
CA PHE A 136 2.69 13.23 8.37
C PHE A 136 1.61 14.08 9.10
N ARG A 137 2.00 15.15 9.81
CA ARG A 137 1.12 16.00 10.63
C ARG A 137 0.53 17.20 9.92
N THR A 138 0.73 17.33 8.61
CA THR A 138 -0.01 18.36 7.89
C THR A 138 -1.50 18.03 7.97
N GLU A 139 -2.34 19.05 8.03
CA GLU A 139 -3.80 18.88 8.02
C GLU A 139 -4.24 17.94 6.88
N HIS A 140 -3.64 18.15 5.70
CA HIS A 140 -3.78 17.29 4.54
C HIS A 140 -3.44 15.81 4.78
N ASN A 141 -2.24 15.53 5.28
CA ASN A 141 -1.81 14.14 5.47
C ASN A 141 -2.62 13.45 6.59
N ALA A 142 -3.03 14.20 7.61
CA ALA A 142 -3.80 13.67 8.73
C ALA A 142 -5.18 13.16 8.29
N TRP A 143 -5.91 13.91 7.45
CA TRP A 143 -7.23 13.46 6.99
C TRP A 143 -7.12 12.24 6.08
N ILE A 144 -6.09 12.15 5.22
CA ILE A 144 -5.84 10.96 4.38
C ILE A 144 -5.57 9.74 5.25
N LEU A 145 -4.64 9.83 6.21
CA LEU A 145 -4.29 8.70 7.08
C LEU A 145 -5.50 8.22 7.89
N LYS A 146 -6.30 9.16 8.41
CA LYS A 146 -7.58 8.87 9.06
C LYS A 146 -8.54 8.16 8.11
N ALA A 147 -8.66 8.62 6.86
CA ALA A 147 -9.50 7.98 5.86
C ALA A 147 -9.06 6.56 5.54
N TYR A 148 -7.78 6.20 5.69
CA TYR A 148 -7.28 4.82 5.57
C TYR A 148 -7.31 4.02 6.88
N GLY A 149 -7.81 4.60 7.98
CA GLY A 149 -7.87 3.95 9.29
C GLY A 149 -6.49 3.77 9.95
N ILE A 150 -5.50 4.57 9.57
CA ILE A 150 -4.16 4.56 10.18
C ILE A 150 -4.20 5.49 11.38
N SER A 151 -3.99 4.93 12.57
CA SER A 151 -4.07 5.66 13.84
C SER A 151 -2.85 6.53 14.11
N GLU A 152 -2.98 7.52 15.00
CA GLU A 152 -1.84 8.31 15.46
C GLU A 152 -0.76 7.46 16.10
N ASP A 153 -1.10 6.45 16.91
CA ASP A 153 -0.11 5.58 17.55
C ASP A 153 0.73 4.79 16.53
N GLU A 154 0.10 4.34 15.43
CA GLU A 154 0.82 3.72 14.31
C GLU A 154 1.72 4.71 13.57
N ILE A 155 1.31 5.97 13.49
CA ILE A 155 2.16 7.02 12.96
C ILE A 155 3.31 7.30 13.93
N TRP A 156 3.15 7.16 15.25
CA TRP A 156 4.08 7.70 16.25
C TRP A 156 4.97 6.71 17.01
N SER A 157 4.80 5.40 16.85
CA SER A 157 5.70 4.40 17.45
C SER A 157 7.15 4.50 16.89
N GLY A 158 8.08 5.08 17.66
CA GLY A 158 9.52 5.11 17.36
C GLY A 158 10.05 6.42 16.73
N SER A 159 11.24 6.35 16.08
CA SER A 159 11.92 7.52 15.50
C SER A 159 11.28 7.99 14.18
N PRO A 160 11.41 9.27 13.75
CA PRO A 160 10.83 9.76 12.48
C PRO A 160 11.22 8.92 11.26
N ILE A 161 12.46 8.42 11.21
CA ILE A 161 12.97 7.58 10.13
C ILE A 161 12.35 6.18 10.21
N ALA A 162 12.30 5.58 11.40
CA ALA A 162 11.65 4.28 11.60
C ALA A 162 10.16 4.33 11.21
N ARG A 163 9.47 5.44 11.52
CA ARG A 163 8.07 5.68 11.14
C ARG A 163 7.88 5.87 9.65
N GLY A 164 8.73 6.68 9.02
CA GLY A 164 8.79 6.80 7.57
C GLY A 164 8.94 5.44 6.89
N LEU A 165 9.81 4.57 7.43
CA LEU A 165 10.02 3.20 6.95
C LEU A 165 8.82 2.27 7.23
N THR A 166 8.21 2.33 8.42
CA THR A 166 7.02 1.53 8.77
C THR A 166 5.84 1.86 7.86
N ILE A 167 5.61 3.15 7.64
CA ILE A 167 4.56 3.63 6.75
C ILE A 167 4.94 3.33 5.29
N ALA A 168 6.20 3.51 4.87
CA ALA A 168 6.67 3.18 3.52
C ALA A 168 6.48 1.70 3.16
N LYS A 169 6.73 0.77 4.10
CA LYS A 169 6.52 -0.67 3.90
C LYS A 169 5.08 -1.00 3.51
N ARG A 170 4.13 -0.18 3.94
CA ARG A 170 2.70 -0.33 3.66
C ARG A 170 2.30 0.42 2.39
N ILE A 171 2.74 1.67 2.25
CA ILE A 171 2.31 2.62 1.20
C ILE A 171 2.84 2.33 -0.21
N LEU A 172 3.88 1.50 -0.33
CA LEU A 172 4.58 1.23 -1.59
C LEU A 172 4.45 -0.21 -2.01
#